data_AF-A0A519RWK9-F1
#
_entry.id   AF-A0A519RWK9-F1
#
_cell.length_a   1.000
_cell.length_b   1.000
_cell.length_c   1.000
_cell.angle_alpha   90.00
_cell.angle_beta   90.00
_cell.angle_gamma   90.00
#
_symmetry.space_group_name_H-M   'P 1'
#
loop_
_entity.id
_entity.type
_entity.pdbx_description
1 polymer ?
#
loop_
_entity_poly.entity_id
_entity_poly.type
_entity_poly.pdbx_seq_one_letter_code
_entity_poly.pdbx_strand_id
1 'polypeptide(L)'
;MNPEPIPHRAGFVSIIGKPNVGKSTLMNALVGERLSIVTSKAQTTRHRILGILNGDDFQLVYSDTPGIIQPKYELHNAMMAFVYSSLEDADVILFVTDIYEKHDEEPVIERLRKTEGTPIYILVNKIDQADQAEV
;
A
#
# COMPACT_ATOMS: atom_id res chain seq x y z
N MET A 1 -30.84 -28.97 10.39
CA MET A 1 -29.63 -28.39 11.01
C MET A 1 -29.44 -27.03 10.38
N ASN A 2 -29.39 -25.96 11.18
CA ASN A 2 -28.88 -24.69 10.65
C ASN A 2 -27.39 -24.87 10.35
N PRO A 3 -26.87 -24.36 9.22
CA PRO A 3 -25.43 -24.33 9.00
C PRO A 3 -24.79 -23.54 10.15
N GLU A 4 -23.65 -24.01 10.65
CA GLU A 4 -22.87 -23.23 11.61
C GLU A 4 -22.50 -21.89 11.00
N PRO A 5 -22.53 -20.78 11.78
CA PRO A 5 -22.17 -19.48 11.25
C PRO A 5 -20.71 -19.52 10.77
N ILE A 6 -20.49 -19.18 9.50
CA ILE A 6 -19.15 -19.04 8.94
C ILE A 6 -18.45 -17.92 9.72
N PRO A 7 -17.27 -18.15 10.32
CA PRO A 7 -16.59 -17.15 11.12
C PRO A 7 -16.13 -15.99 10.22
N HIS A 8 -16.78 -14.84 10.38
CA HIS A 8 -16.44 -13.63 9.64
C HIS A 8 -15.10 -13.04 10.12
N ARG A 9 -14.21 -12.70 9.18
CA ARG A 9 -12.90 -12.10 9.50
C ARG A 9 -12.82 -10.65 9.02
N ALA A 10 -12.06 -9.81 9.72
CA ALA A 10 -11.80 -8.45 9.28
C ALA A 10 -10.35 -8.09 9.54
N GLY A 11 -9.78 -7.21 8.70
CA GLY A 11 -8.43 -6.71 8.90
C GLY A 11 -8.06 -5.51 8.04
N PHE A 12 -7.03 -4.80 8.47
CA PHE A 12 -6.44 -3.65 7.79
C PHE A 12 -5.25 -4.07 6.93
N VAL A 13 -5.24 -3.58 5.70
CA VAL A 13 -4.18 -3.84 4.72
C VAL A 13 -3.55 -2.52 4.31
N SER A 14 -2.31 -2.28 4.73
CA SER A 14 -1.58 -1.06 4.36
C SER A 14 -0.83 -1.23 3.04
N ILE A 15 -1.00 -0.29 2.11
CA ILE A 15 -0.31 -0.29 0.81
C ILE A 15 0.73 0.82 0.82
N ILE A 16 2.00 0.45 0.90
CA ILE A 16 3.12 1.38 1.01
C ILE A 16 4.13 1.20 -0.13
N GLY A 17 5.00 2.18 -0.28
CA GLY A 17 6.02 2.21 -1.33
C GLY A 17 6.36 3.63 -1.75
N LYS A 18 7.37 3.79 -2.60
CA LYS A 18 7.79 5.10 -3.12
C LYS A 18 6.69 5.76 -3.98
N PRO A 19 6.80 7.07 -4.28
CA PRO A 19 5.88 7.70 -5.23
C PRO A 19 5.86 6.97 -6.58
N ASN A 20 4.71 6.97 -7.27
CA ASN A 20 4.57 6.45 -8.64
C ASN A 20 4.81 4.95 -8.90
N VAL A 21 5.06 4.14 -7.86
CA VAL A 21 5.17 2.66 -7.99
C VAL A 21 3.83 1.96 -8.29
N GLY A 22 2.70 2.67 -8.20
CA GLY A 22 1.38 2.15 -8.60
C GLY A 22 0.41 1.79 -7.46
N LYS A 23 0.70 2.15 -6.20
CA LYS A 23 -0.14 1.91 -5.01
C LYS A 23 -1.65 2.18 -5.23
N SER A 24 -2.00 3.39 -5.64
CA SER A 24 -3.39 3.80 -5.88
C SER A 24 -4.07 3.04 -7.03
N THR A 25 -3.28 2.61 -8.02
CA THR A 25 -3.80 1.77 -9.12
C THR A 25 -4.14 0.38 -8.59
N LEU A 26 -3.25 -0.19 -7.78
CA LEU A 26 -3.48 -1.47 -7.11
C LEU A 26 -4.69 -1.40 -6.18
N MET A 27 -4.81 -0.36 -5.34
CA MET A 27 -5.96 -0.20 -4.44
C MET A 27 -7.28 -0.18 -5.20
N ASN A 28 -7.38 0.65 -6.25
CA ASN A 28 -8.59 0.75 -7.07
C ASN A 28 -8.94 -0.60 -7.73
N ALA A 29 -7.93 -1.35 -8.19
CA ALA A 29 -8.13 -2.67 -8.76
C ALA A 29 -8.62 -3.69 -7.71
N LEU A 30 -8.06 -3.68 -6.49
CA LEU A 30 -8.45 -4.57 -5.40
C LEU A 30 -9.87 -4.28 -4.89
N VAL A 31 -10.26 -3.01 -4.80
CA VAL A 31 -11.60 -2.61 -4.36
C VAL A 31 -12.64 -2.76 -5.49
N GLY A 32 -12.21 -2.69 -6.75
CA GLY A 32 -13.10 -2.75 -7.91
C GLY A 32 -13.73 -1.41 -8.31
N GLU A 33 -13.35 -0.31 -7.64
CA GLU A 33 -13.85 1.04 -7.89
C GLU A 33 -12.70 2.07 -7.95
N ARG A 34 -12.92 3.19 -8.64
CA ARG A 34 -11.95 4.29 -8.73
C ARG A 34 -12.11 5.25 -7.54
N LEU A 35 -11.56 4.87 -6.39
CA LEU A 35 -11.59 5.67 -5.15
C LEU A 35 -10.39 6.62 -5.04
N SER A 36 -9.18 6.15 -5.36
CA SER A 36 -7.96 6.95 -5.34
C SER A 36 -7.68 7.60 -6.69
N ILE A 37 -7.19 8.84 -6.67
CA ILE A 37 -6.72 9.56 -7.87
C ILE A 37 -5.42 8.90 -8.37
N VAL A 38 -5.36 8.60 -9.67
CA VAL A 38 -4.17 8.04 -10.34
C VAL A 38 -3.65 9.00 -11.40
N THR A 39 -2.38 9.36 -11.34
CA THR A 39 -1.67 10.16 -12.35
C THR A 39 -0.18 9.84 -12.34
N SER A 40 0.53 10.15 -13.43
CA SER A 40 1.98 10.05 -13.52
C SER A 40 2.73 11.14 -12.74
N LYS A 41 2.03 12.21 -12.31
CA LYS A 41 2.61 13.25 -11.46
C LYS A 41 2.85 12.71 -10.05
N ALA A 42 4.11 12.79 -9.59
CA ALA A 42 4.45 12.43 -8.23
C ALA A 42 3.61 13.22 -7.20
N GLN A 43 3.46 12.65 -5.99
CA GLN A 43 2.75 13.24 -4.85
C GLN A 43 1.23 13.45 -5.07
N THR A 44 0.59 12.57 -5.83
CA THR A 44 -0.87 12.57 -6.01
C THR A 44 -1.61 12.31 -4.68
N THR A 45 -1.18 11.30 -3.93
CA THR A 45 -1.76 10.93 -2.64
C THR A 45 -1.04 11.71 -1.53
N ARG A 46 -1.74 12.68 -0.93
CA ARG A 46 -1.21 13.51 0.19
C ARG A 46 -1.83 13.18 1.54
N HIS A 47 -2.91 12.40 1.53
CA HIS A 47 -3.64 11.92 2.70
C HIS A 47 -3.90 10.42 2.54
N ARG A 48 -4.13 9.73 3.65
CA ARG A 48 -4.54 8.32 3.65
C ARG A 48 -5.94 8.19 3.06
N ILE A 49 -6.13 7.28 2.10
CA ILE A 49 -7.44 6.94 1.52
C ILE A 49 -7.77 5.51 1.95
N LEU A 50 -9.00 5.31 2.44
CA LEU A 50 -9.50 4.00 2.83
C LEU A 50 -10.37 3.42 1.72
N GLY A 51 -10.10 2.18 1.34
CA GLY A 51 -10.93 1.37 0.45
C GLY A 51 -11.45 0.15 1.19
N ILE A 52 -12.76 -0.06 1.20
CA ILE A 52 -13.38 -1.17 1.93
C ILE A 52 -13.87 -2.20 0.92
N LEU A 53 -13.42 -3.43 1.06
CA LEU A 53 -13.90 -4.58 0.29
C LEU A 53 -14.61 -5.55 1.24
N ASN A 54 -15.88 -5.84 0.96
CA ASN A 54 -16.69 -6.80 1.71
C ASN A 54 -16.90 -8.06 0.86
N GLY A 55 -16.62 -9.23 1.46
CA GLY A 55 -17.04 -10.54 0.96
C GLY A 55 -18.11 -11.16 1.86
N ASP A 56 -18.51 -12.39 1.56
CA ASP A 56 -19.55 -13.09 2.32
C ASP A 56 -19.11 -13.43 3.76
N ASP A 57 -17.81 -13.67 3.96
CA ASP A 57 -17.21 -14.08 5.23
C ASP A 57 -15.98 -13.25 5.63
N PHE A 58 -15.74 -12.12 4.94
CA PHE A 58 -14.63 -11.24 5.28
C PHE A 58 -14.86 -9.76 4.97
N GLN A 59 -14.08 -8.90 5.63
CA GLN A 59 -13.95 -7.49 5.30
C GLN A 59 -12.46 -7.07 5.29
N LEU A 60 -12.02 -6.43 4.21
CA LEU A 60 -10.69 -5.86 4.10
C LEU A 60 -10.79 -4.33 4.04
N VAL A 61 -9.98 -3.66 4.86
CA VAL A 61 -9.84 -2.20 4.84
C VAL A 61 -8.46 -1.87 4.29
N TYR A 62 -8.40 -1.59 2.99
CA TYR A 62 -7.19 -1.12 2.33
C TYR A 62 -6.90 0.33 2.70
N SER A 63 -5.62 0.62 2.89
CA SER A 63 -5.12 1.96 3.15
C SER A 63 -4.10 2.35 2.09
N ASP A 64 -4.49 3.21 1.16
CA ASP A 64 -3.57 3.85 0.21
C ASP A 64 -2.93 5.08 0.86
N THR A 65 -1.61 5.09 0.91
CA THR A 65 -0.84 6.13 1.62
C THR A 65 -0.08 7.02 0.65
N PRO A 66 0.34 8.22 1.10
CA PRO A 66 1.39 8.96 0.41
C PRO A 66 2.60 8.08 0.11
N GLY A 67 3.27 8.37 -1.01
CA GLY A 67 4.52 7.69 -1.34
C GLY A 67 5.60 8.03 -0.31
N ILE A 68 6.36 7.03 0.14
CA ILE A 68 7.42 7.23 1.14
C ILE A 68 8.52 8.10 0.55
N ILE A 69 8.82 9.19 1.24
CA ILE A 69 9.84 10.18 0.84
C ILE A 69 10.61 10.63 2.07
N GLN A 70 11.82 11.16 1.85
CA GLN A 70 12.53 11.89 2.90
C GLN A 70 11.88 13.27 3.09
N PRO A 71 11.37 13.60 4.28
CA PRO A 71 10.74 14.89 4.51
C PRO A 71 11.72 16.06 4.41
N LYS A 72 11.25 17.16 3.84
CA LYS A 72 12.04 18.40 3.68
C LYS A 72 11.33 19.65 4.22
N TYR A 73 10.01 19.57 4.41
CA TYR A 73 9.15 20.65 4.88
C TYR A 73 7.86 20.06 5.46
N GLU A 74 7.06 20.90 6.12
CA GLU A 74 5.92 20.48 6.96
C GLU A 74 4.90 19.57 6.26
N LEU A 75 4.57 19.86 5.01
CA LEU A 75 3.66 19.00 4.25
C LEU A 75 4.21 17.58 4.10
N HIS A 76 5.52 17.40 3.90
CA HIS A 76 6.11 16.06 3.86
C HIS A 76 6.04 15.36 5.22
N ASN A 77 6.22 16.10 6.32
CA ASN A 77 6.07 15.54 7.66
C ASN A 77 4.64 15.05 7.89
N ALA A 78 3.65 15.86 7.52
CA ALA A 78 2.24 15.48 7.59
C ALA A 78 1.92 14.25 6.71
N MET A 79 2.49 14.18 5.50
CA MET A 79 2.35 13.01 4.63
C MET A 79 2.94 11.75 5.26
N MET A 80 4.12 11.85 5.88
CA MET A 80 4.73 10.69 6.53
C MET A 80 3.98 10.25 7.79
N ALA A 81 3.31 11.16 8.50
CA ALA A 81 2.43 10.80 9.60
C ALA A 81 1.30 9.83 9.16
N PHE A 82 0.72 10.03 7.97
CA PHE A 82 -0.27 9.10 7.42
C PHE A 82 0.32 7.73 7.09
N VAL A 83 1.56 7.68 6.59
CA VAL A 83 2.25 6.41 6.34
C VAL A 83 2.45 5.67 7.66
N TYR A 84 2.97 6.34 8.69
CA TYR A 84 3.23 5.72 10.00
C TYR A 84 1.95 5.19 10.64
N SER A 85 0.89 6.00 10.69
CA SER A 85 -0.41 5.57 11.21
C SER A 85 -0.94 4.34 10.45
N SER A 86 -0.77 4.27 9.13
CA SER A 86 -1.22 3.09 8.38
C SER A 86 -0.43 1.81 8.69
N LEU A 87 0.85 1.94 9.06
CA LEU A 87 1.72 0.82 9.39
C LEU A 87 1.40 0.30 10.80
N GLU A 88 1.09 1.19 11.74
CA GLU A 88 0.67 0.85 13.09
C GLU A 88 -0.67 0.10 13.11
N ASP A 89 -1.61 0.48 12.24
CA ASP A 89 -2.93 -0.15 12.16
C ASP A 89 -2.92 -1.48 11.37
N ALA A 90 -1.83 -1.84 10.70
CA ALA A 90 -1.84 -2.89 9.68
C ALA A 90 -1.78 -4.31 10.28
N ASP A 91 -2.75 -5.14 9.88
CA ASP A 91 -2.69 -6.60 10.05
C ASP A 91 -1.86 -7.25 8.93
N VAL A 92 -1.79 -6.60 7.77
CA VAL A 92 -0.97 -7.01 6.61
C VAL A 92 -0.39 -5.77 5.92
N ILE A 93 0.87 -5.85 5.51
CA ILE A 93 1.53 -4.79 4.75
C ILE A 93 1.82 -5.27 3.31
N LEU A 94 1.39 -4.48 2.33
CA LEU A 94 1.75 -4.64 0.92
C LEU A 94 2.81 -3.60 0.57
N PHE A 95 4.05 -4.03 0.43
CA PHE A 95 5.15 -3.19 -0.03
C PHE A 95 5.24 -3.25 -1.55
N VAL A 96 4.83 -2.17 -2.22
CA VAL A 96 4.83 -2.05 -3.67
C VAL A 96 6.12 -1.37 -4.14
N THR A 97 6.84 -2.05 -5.03
CA THR A 97 8.00 -1.54 -5.77
C THR A 97 7.76 -1.72 -7.28
N ASP A 98 8.65 -1.22 -8.14
CA ASP A 98 8.54 -1.44 -9.59
C ASP A 98 9.89 -1.79 -10.23
N ILE A 99 9.84 -2.32 -11.45
CA ILE A 99 11.01 -2.81 -12.19
C ILE A 99 12.02 -1.71 -12.58
N TYR A 100 11.66 -0.43 -12.46
CA TYR A 100 12.53 0.70 -12.79
C TYR A 100 13.22 1.30 -11.56
N GLU A 101 12.85 0.85 -10.37
CA GLU A 101 13.35 1.40 -9.12
C GLU A 101 14.83 1.04 -8.93
N LYS A 102 15.71 1.97 -9.30
CA LYS A 102 17.18 1.85 -9.15
C LYS A 102 17.71 2.51 -7.87
N HIS A 103 16.83 3.04 -7.03
CA HIS A 103 17.22 3.85 -5.87
C HIS A 103 17.20 3.05 -4.56
N ASP A 104 18.01 3.54 -3.63
CA ASP A 104 18.10 3.08 -2.25
C ASP A 104 16.71 2.89 -1.61
N GLU A 105 16.39 1.65 -1.22
CA GLU A 105 15.17 1.29 -0.49
C GLU A 105 15.38 1.32 1.02
N GLU A 106 16.59 1.61 1.51
CA GLU A 106 16.93 1.57 2.93
C GLU A 106 15.95 2.41 3.80
N PRO A 107 15.50 3.63 3.40
CA PRO A 107 14.53 4.38 4.19
C PRO A 107 13.16 3.71 4.34
N VAL A 108 12.77 2.87 3.38
CA VAL A 108 11.52 2.09 3.44
C VAL A 108 11.74 0.82 4.25
N ILE A 109 12.84 0.12 4.01
CA ILE A 109 13.22 -1.10 4.72
C ILE A 109 13.39 -0.83 6.22
N GLU A 110 14.05 0.26 6.60
CA GLU A 110 14.22 0.64 8.02
C GLU A 110 12.86 0.88 8.72
N ARG A 111 11.86 1.36 7.99
CA ARG A 111 10.50 1.54 8.52
C ARG A 111 9.78 0.22 8.66
N LEU A 112 9.88 -0.65 7.65
CA LEU A 112 9.30 -1.99 7.67
C LEU A 112 9.90 -2.86 8.80
N ARG A 113 11.19 -2.68 9.12
CA ARG A 113 11.81 -3.35 10.27
C ARG A 113 11.16 -2.98 11.61
N LYS A 114 10.44 -1.85 11.71
CA LYS A 114 9.77 -1.39 12.93
C LYS A 114 8.37 -1.98 13.11
N THR A 115 7.85 -2.72 12.13
CA THR A 115 6.53 -3.37 12.19
C THR A 115 6.69 -4.86 12.53
N GLU A 116 7.31 -5.17 13.67
CA GLU A 116 7.56 -6.55 14.11
C GLU A 116 6.24 -7.33 14.23
N GLY A 117 6.22 -8.55 13.68
CA GLY A 117 5.07 -9.46 13.77
C GLY A 117 3.99 -9.26 12.70
N THR A 118 3.98 -8.13 11.98
CA THR A 118 3.05 -7.92 10.87
C THR A 118 3.59 -8.57 9.58
N PRO A 119 2.83 -9.46 8.90
CA PRO A 119 3.25 -10.05 7.64
C PRO A 119 3.38 -8.99 6.54
N ILE A 120 4.49 -9.05 5.80
CA ILE A 120 4.82 -8.15 4.69
C ILE A 120 4.87 -8.95 3.39
N TYR A 121 4.11 -8.49 2.39
CA TYR A 121 4.16 -9.00 1.02
C TYR A 121 4.81 -7.97 0.11
N ILE A 122 5.85 -8.37 -0.61
CA ILE A 122 6.52 -7.51 -1.60
C ILE A 122 5.85 -7.73 -2.95
N LEU A 123 5.36 -6.64 -3.54
CA LEU A 123 4.68 -6.62 -4.83
C LEU A 123 5.53 -5.86 -5.83
N VAL A 124 6.12 -6.58 -6.78
CA VAL A 124 6.86 -5.99 -7.89
C VAL A 124 5.87 -5.64 -9.00
N ASN A 125 5.65 -4.34 -9.21
CA ASN A 125 4.68 -3.81 -10.15
C ASN A 125 5.34 -3.40 -11.49
N LYS A 126 4.50 -3.11 -12.49
CA LYS A 126 4.88 -2.69 -13.85
C LYS A 126 5.67 -3.75 -14.62
N ILE A 127 5.51 -5.03 -14.27
CA ILE A 127 6.18 -6.15 -14.93
C ILE A 127 5.80 -6.28 -16.41
N ASP A 128 4.66 -5.71 -16.82
CA ASP A 128 4.22 -5.60 -18.21
C ASP A 128 5.17 -4.76 -19.08
N GLN A 129 6.04 -3.96 -18.45
CA GLN A 129 7.00 -3.09 -19.11
C GLN A 129 8.44 -3.65 -19.09
N ALA A 130 8.64 -4.85 -18.55
CA ALA A 130 9.94 -5.51 -18.52
C ALA A 130 10.28 -6.09 -19.90
N ASP A 131 11.51 -5.89 -20.37
CA ASP A 131 12.05 -6.62 -21.50
C ASP A 131 12.77 -7.87 -20.99
N GLN A 132 12.50 -9.03 -21.60
CA GLN A 132 13.09 -10.32 -21.23
C GLN A 132 14.62 -10.32 -21.39
N ALA A 133 15.18 -9.41 -22.18
CA ALA A 133 16.62 -9.24 -22.34
C ALA A 133 17.30 -8.42 -21.22
N GLU A 134 16.53 -7.70 -20.40
CA GLU A 134 17.04 -6.77 -19.38
C GLU A 134 16.88 -7.28 -17.93
N VAL A 135 16.28 -8.47 -17.73
CA VAL A 135 16.05 -9.11 -16.42
C VAL A 135 17.08 -10.20 -16.14
#